data_AF-A0ABD2S6W9-F1
#
_entry.id   AF-A0ABD2S6W9-F1
#
_cell.length_a   1.000
_cell.length_b   1.000
_cell.length_c   1.000
_cell.angle_alpha   90.00
_cell.angle_beta   90.00
_cell.angle_gamma   90.00
#
_symmetry.space_group_name_H-M   'P 1'
#
loop_
_entity.id
_entity.type
_entity.pdbx_description
1 polymer ?
#
loop_
_entity_poly.entity_id
_entity_poly.type
_entity_poly.pdbx_seq_one_letter_code
_entity_poly.pdbx_strand_id
1 'polypeptide(L)'
;MVKKLKFSSCGHLRSDLVKDLNFGKMKHCHTWVFHSFNGVLVIGPLLLLFLVAIASGYFYNTYSFPEPIVHENENRTSNLSGKCNFFVGNWVPDESYPLYNASECPFAEQGFSCLANGREDKEYLKWRWKPRNCEIPRFDVHEILEKLRGKRVVFVGDSLSRTQWESMICILMTGVEDKKSVYEVKGRKITRQIRHLQVRFSLFNFTVEFYRSIFLVQPGAPPKRSPKRIKKALMLDKMDDISKEWIQSDILIFNTGHWWTPTKLFELQGLVLPD
;
A
#
# COMPACT_ATOMS: atom_id res chain seq x y z
N MET A 1 -60.65 -46.09 17.24
CA MET A 1 -60.54 -45.46 15.90
C MET A 1 -60.98 -44.02 16.03
N VAL A 2 -60.09 -43.11 15.61
CA VAL A 2 -60.07 -41.65 15.82
C VAL A 2 -61.43 -41.00 16.13
N LYS A 3 -61.58 -40.44 17.34
CA LYS A 3 -62.53 -39.37 17.60
C LYS A 3 -61.75 -38.09 17.93
N LYS A 4 -61.81 -37.15 16.98
CA LYS A 4 -61.69 -35.70 17.21
C LYS A 4 -62.68 -35.27 18.30
N LEU A 5 -62.43 -34.08 18.86
CA LEU A 5 -63.35 -33.09 19.48
C LEU A 5 -62.72 -32.61 20.81
N LYS A 6 -62.79 -31.34 21.22
CA LYS A 6 -63.14 -30.04 20.64
C LYS A 6 -62.67 -29.02 21.70
N PHE A 7 -62.54 -27.78 21.26
CA PHE A 7 -62.38 -26.54 22.03
C PHE A 7 -63.13 -26.46 23.38
N SER A 8 -62.52 -25.79 24.38
CA SER A 8 -63.15 -24.62 25.04
C SER A 8 -62.12 -23.78 25.82
N SER A 9 -62.17 -22.48 25.59
CA SER A 9 -61.56 -21.40 26.39
C SER A 9 -62.44 -21.10 27.60
N CYS A 10 -61.83 -20.90 28.78
CA CYS A 10 -62.35 -20.13 29.92
C CYS A 10 -61.20 -20.04 30.93
N GLY A 11 -60.83 -18.94 31.58
CA GLY A 11 -61.44 -17.64 31.72
C GLY A 11 -60.85 -17.01 33.00
N HIS A 12 -60.76 -15.68 32.99
CA HIS A 12 -60.71 -14.79 34.15
C HIS A 12 -59.44 -14.67 35.04
N LEU A 13 -58.83 -13.48 34.94
CA LEU A 13 -58.13 -12.79 36.02
C LEU A 13 -59.13 -12.35 37.10
N ARG A 14 -58.75 -12.48 38.38
CA ARG A 14 -59.12 -11.50 39.41
C ARG A 14 -58.04 -11.42 40.50
N SER A 15 -57.70 -10.17 40.80
CA SER A 15 -56.95 -9.61 41.93
C SER A 15 -57.39 -10.20 43.28
N ASP A 16 -56.44 -10.45 44.20
CA ASP A 16 -56.38 -9.72 45.48
C ASP A 16 -55.13 -10.08 46.33
N LEU A 17 -54.49 -9.01 46.83
CA LEU A 17 -53.71 -8.83 48.07
C LEU A 17 -53.25 -10.06 48.89
N VAL A 18 -51.94 -10.16 49.20
CA VAL A 18 -51.31 -10.62 50.49
C VAL A 18 -49.78 -10.40 50.35
N LYS A 19 -49.13 -9.43 51.01
CA LYS A 19 -48.45 -9.45 52.33
C LYS A 19 -47.47 -10.62 52.59
N ASP A 20 -46.18 -10.29 52.55
CA ASP A 20 -45.05 -10.76 53.38
C ASP A 20 -44.89 -12.23 53.84
N LEU A 21 -43.64 -12.68 53.67
CA LEU A 21 -42.84 -13.66 54.45
C LEU A 21 -42.92 -15.17 54.12
N ASN A 22 -41.87 -15.58 53.39
CA ASN A 22 -41.02 -16.79 53.51
C ASN A 22 -41.51 -17.99 54.34
N PHE A 23 -41.55 -19.17 53.71
CA PHE A 23 -41.07 -20.43 54.30
C PHE A 23 -40.72 -21.50 53.23
N GLY A 24 -39.52 -22.08 53.36
CA GLY A 24 -39.19 -23.50 53.18
C GLY A 24 -39.60 -24.30 51.93
N LYS A 25 -38.58 -24.61 51.10
CA LYS A 25 -38.37 -25.80 50.23
C LYS A 25 -39.46 -26.89 50.16
N MET A 26 -39.88 -27.25 48.94
CA MET A 26 -40.03 -28.67 48.53
C MET A 26 -39.88 -28.87 47.01
N LYS A 27 -39.51 -30.10 46.65
CA LYS A 27 -38.76 -30.55 45.46
C LYS A 27 -39.58 -30.72 44.18
N HIS A 28 -38.89 -30.51 43.05
CA HIS A 28 -39.04 -31.05 41.69
C HIS A 28 -40.42 -31.42 41.11
N CYS A 29 -40.76 -30.77 39.99
CA CYS A 29 -41.22 -31.48 38.80
C CYS A 29 -40.52 -30.91 37.56
N HIS A 30 -39.64 -31.71 36.95
CA HIS A 30 -38.88 -31.36 35.77
C HIS A 30 -39.80 -31.41 34.55
N THR A 31 -40.41 -30.28 34.20
CA THR A 31 -41.17 -30.16 32.95
C THR A 31 -40.28 -29.50 31.92
N TRP A 32 -39.61 -30.31 31.10
CA TRP A 32 -38.95 -29.82 29.88
C TRP A 32 -40.03 -29.35 28.91
N VAL A 33 -40.44 -28.09 29.04
CA VAL A 33 -41.20 -27.42 27.98
C VAL A 33 -40.18 -27.02 26.91
N PHE A 34 -40.14 -27.78 25.82
CA PHE A 34 -39.36 -27.46 24.62
C PHE A 34 -39.78 -26.08 24.09
N HIS A 35 -39.02 -25.05 24.44
CA HIS A 35 -39.25 -23.68 24.02
C HIS A 35 -38.45 -23.32 22.75
N SER A 36 -38.27 -24.25 21.80
CA SER A 36 -37.29 -24.07 20.73
C SER A 36 -37.73 -24.40 19.29
N PHE A 37 -39.02 -24.50 18.98
CA PHE A 37 -39.42 -24.63 17.57
C PHE A 37 -39.48 -23.30 16.81
N ASN A 38 -39.90 -22.21 17.46
CA ASN A 38 -40.01 -20.90 16.80
C ASN A 38 -38.67 -20.14 16.68
N GLY A 39 -37.70 -20.41 17.56
CA GLY A 39 -36.36 -19.81 17.47
C GLY A 39 -35.54 -20.37 16.31
N VAL A 40 -35.64 -21.67 16.05
CA VAL A 40 -34.91 -22.34 14.95
C VAL A 40 -35.42 -21.88 13.57
N LEU A 41 -36.72 -21.60 13.44
CA LEU A 41 -37.33 -21.13 12.20
C LEU A 41 -36.91 -19.70 11.80
N VAL A 42 -36.44 -18.87 12.74
CA VAL A 42 -36.03 -17.47 12.46
C VAL A 42 -34.51 -17.32 12.42
N ILE A 43 -33.78 -18.02 13.30
CA ILE A 43 -32.32 -17.91 13.40
C ILE A 43 -31.63 -18.63 12.23
N GLY A 44 -32.19 -19.75 11.77
CA GLY A 44 -31.63 -20.52 10.64
C GLY A 44 -31.52 -19.70 9.34
N PRO A 45 -32.61 -19.06 8.87
CA PRO A 45 -32.58 -18.23 7.66
C PRO A 45 -31.63 -17.03 7.76
N LEU A 46 -31.55 -16.39 8.94
CA LEU A 46 -30.67 -15.25 9.18
C LEU A 46 -29.19 -15.65 9.14
N LEU A 47 -28.83 -16.79 9.73
CA LEU A 47 -27.46 -17.33 9.64
C LEU A 47 -27.10 -17.74 8.22
N LEU A 48 -28.04 -18.34 7.48
CA LEU A 48 -27.81 -18.71 6.08
C LEU A 48 -27.55 -17.49 5.21
N LEU A 49 -28.34 -16.41 5.37
CA LEU A 49 -28.14 -15.16 4.65
C LEU A 49 -26.79 -14.50 5.00
N PHE A 50 -26.39 -14.55 6.26
CA PHE A 50 -25.10 -14.03 6.71
C PHE A 50 -23.92 -14.81 6.10
N LEU A 51 -24.01 -16.14 6.05
CA LEU A 51 -22.99 -16.99 5.43
C LEU A 51 -22.91 -16.80 3.92
N VAL A 52 -24.05 -16.64 3.23
CA VAL A 52 -24.08 -16.32 1.80
C VAL A 52 -23.46 -14.94 1.52
N ALA A 53 -23.73 -13.94 2.37
CA ALA A 53 -23.13 -12.62 2.24
C ALA A 53 -21.60 -12.68 2.41
N ILE A 54 -21.09 -13.42 3.40
CA ILE A 54 -19.64 -13.63 3.60
C ILE A 54 -19.03 -14.36 2.39
N ALA A 55 -19.66 -15.43 1.92
CA ALA A 55 -19.17 -16.18 0.76
C ALA A 55 -19.13 -15.32 -0.50
N SER A 56 -20.16 -14.50 -0.73
CA SER A 56 -20.22 -13.58 -1.87
C SER A 56 -19.17 -12.47 -1.77
N GLY A 57 -18.90 -11.92 -0.58
CA GLY A 57 -17.82 -10.98 -0.34
C GLY A 57 -16.44 -11.60 -0.57
N TYR A 58 -16.23 -12.85 -0.16
CA TYR A 58 -15.01 -13.60 -0.43
C TYR A 58 -14.83 -13.82 -1.94
N PHE A 59 -15.88 -14.27 -2.64
CA PHE A 59 -15.86 -14.50 -4.08
C PHE A 59 -15.57 -13.22 -4.88
N TYR A 60 -16.18 -12.10 -4.48
CA TYR A 60 -15.98 -10.81 -5.13
C TYR A 60 -14.52 -10.30 -4.98
N ASN A 61 -13.91 -10.52 -3.81
CA ASN A 61 -12.50 -10.16 -3.59
C ASN A 61 -11.54 -11.07 -4.36
N THR A 62 -11.82 -12.39 -4.47
CA THR A 62 -11.00 -13.31 -5.28
C THR A 62 -11.13 -13.07 -6.78
N TYR A 63 -12.26 -12.56 -7.27
CA TYR A 63 -12.45 -12.25 -8.69
C TYR A 63 -11.92 -10.88 -9.10
N SER A 64 -11.86 -9.91 -8.17
CA SER A 64 -11.39 -8.54 -8.48
C SER A 64 -9.86 -8.41 -8.56
N PHE A 65 -9.11 -9.45 -8.19
CA PHE A 65 -7.66 -9.54 -8.38
C PHE A 65 -7.32 -10.88 -9.04
N PRO A 66 -7.34 -10.99 -10.39
CA PRO A 66 -6.72 -12.14 -11.03
C PRO A 66 -5.22 -12.10 -10.71
N GLU A 67 -4.66 -13.22 -10.24
CA GLU A 67 -3.21 -13.40 -10.21
C GLU A 67 -2.66 -13.13 -11.62
N PRO A 68 -1.50 -12.47 -11.76
CA PRO A 68 -0.86 -12.35 -13.06
C PRO A 68 -0.49 -13.76 -13.53
N ILE A 69 -1.18 -14.26 -14.56
CA ILE A 69 -0.82 -15.48 -15.26
C ILE A 69 0.52 -15.22 -15.95
N VAL A 70 1.62 -15.62 -15.31
CA VAL A 70 2.92 -15.73 -15.96
C VAL A 70 2.91 -17.05 -16.71
N HIS A 71 2.64 -17.00 -18.01
CA HIS A 71 2.83 -18.15 -18.90
C HIS A 71 4.33 -18.43 -19.02
N GLU A 72 4.84 -19.33 -18.19
CA GLU A 72 6.19 -19.88 -18.34
C GLU A 72 6.14 -21.03 -19.36
N ASN A 73 6.24 -20.68 -20.64
CA ASN A 73 6.52 -21.67 -21.68
C ASN A 73 8.01 -22.06 -21.58
N GLU A 74 8.27 -23.13 -20.84
CA GLU A 74 9.59 -23.76 -20.73
C GLU A 74 9.90 -24.54 -22.03
N ASN A 75 10.26 -23.82 -23.10
CA ASN A 75 10.96 -24.42 -24.22
C ASN A 75 12.46 -24.16 -24.07
N ARG A 76 13.16 -25.20 -23.61
CA ARG A 76 14.62 -25.30 -23.64
C ARG A 76 15.10 -25.18 -25.08
N THR A 77 15.56 -23.99 -25.42
CA THR A 77 16.52 -23.77 -26.50
C THR A 77 17.55 -22.79 -25.99
N SER A 78 18.73 -23.32 -25.68
CA SER A 78 19.95 -22.58 -25.41
C SER A 78 20.34 -21.78 -26.64
N ASN A 79 19.84 -20.55 -26.73
CA ASN A 79 20.38 -19.52 -27.62
C ASN A 79 21.06 -18.46 -26.74
N LEU A 80 22.39 -18.41 -26.79
CA LEU A 80 23.18 -17.25 -26.38
C LEU A 80 22.83 -16.05 -27.30
N SER A 81 21.71 -15.38 -27.02
CA SER A 81 21.39 -13.99 -27.41
C SER A 81 20.02 -13.57 -26.84
N GLY A 82 19.69 -14.00 -25.62
CA GLY A 82 18.49 -13.55 -24.92
C GLY A 82 18.84 -12.31 -24.10
N LYS A 83 18.23 -11.16 -24.39
CA LYS A 83 18.33 -9.97 -23.53
C LYS A 83 18.05 -10.37 -22.08
N CYS A 84 18.97 -10.05 -21.17
CA CYS A 84 18.80 -10.26 -19.74
C CYS A 84 17.54 -9.53 -19.25
N ASN A 85 16.53 -10.29 -18.81
CA ASN A 85 15.36 -9.71 -18.17
C ASN A 85 15.63 -9.51 -16.68
N PHE A 86 15.92 -8.27 -16.28
CA PHE A 86 16.24 -7.92 -14.88
C PHE A 86 15.05 -8.06 -13.92
N PHE A 87 13.82 -8.20 -14.42
CA PHE A 87 12.61 -8.25 -13.60
C PHE A 87 12.18 -9.68 -13.23
N VAL A 88 12.82 -10.70 -13.81
CA VAL A 88 12.53 -12.12 -13.53
C VAL A 88 13.72 -12.75 -12.82
N GLY A 89 13.51 -13.18 -11.59
CA GLY A 89 14.57 -13.63 -10.70
C GLY A 89 14.03 -13.98 -9.33
N ASN A 90 14.93 -14.10 -8.37
CA ASN A 90 14.60 -14.40 -6.98
C ASN A 90 15.41 -13.52 -6.04
N TRP A 91 14.86 -13.26 -4.86
CA TRP A 91 15.63 -12.73 -3.75
C TRP A 91 16.55 -13.82 -3.20
N VAL A 92 17.82 -13.49 -2.99
CA VAL A 92 18.82 -14.38 -2.41
C VAL A 92 19.51 -13.70 -1.23
N PRO A 93 19.86 -14.43 -0.15
CA PRO A 93 20.68 -13.89 0.93
C PRO A 93 22.06 -13.46 0.42
N ASP A 94 22.56 -12.34 0.92
CA ASP A 94 23.88 -11.79 0.60
C ASP A 94 24.47 -11.08 1.82
N GLU A 95 25.55 -11.63 2.36
CA GLU A 95 26.18 -11.09 3.58
C GLU A 95 26.85 -9.74 3.36
N SER A 96 27.15 -9.37 2.10
CA SER A 96 27.75 -8.07 1.79
C SER A 96 26.75 -6.91 1.92
N TYR A 97 25.46 -7.20 2.08
CA TYR A 97 24.42 -6.19 2.26
C TYR A 97 24.26 -5.80 3.75
N PRO A 98 23.67 -4.62 4.06
CA PRO A 98 23.16 -3.61 3.15
C PRO A 98 24.27 -2.78 2.49
N LEU A 99 23.95 -2.12 1.37
CA LEU A 99 24.89 -1.23 0.66
C LEU A 99 25.19 0.07 1.41
N TYR A 100 24.37 0.44 2.40
CA TYR A 100 24.56 1.63 3.23
C TYR A 100 23.82 1.46 4.56
N ASN A 101 24.25 2.20 5.58
CA ASN A 101 23.53 2.32 6.84
C ASN A 101 22.53 3.50 6.76
N ALA A 102 21.23 3.20 6.71
CA ALA A 102 20.19 4.23 6.62
C ALA A 102 20.18 5.18 7.83
N SER A 103 20.58 4.71 9.01
CA SER A 103 20.63 5.53 10.23
C SER A 103 21.72 6.61 10.21
N GLU A 104 22.73 6.46 9.36
CA GLU A 104 23.85 7.40 9.23
C GLU A 104 23.64 8.41 8.09
N CYS A 105 22.60 8.22 7.26
CA CYS A 105 22.34 9.07 6.11
C CYS A 105 21.47 10.28 6.50
N PRO A 106 21.97 11.53 6.36
CA PRO A 106 21.23 12.72 6.77
C PRO A 106 20.03 13.05 5.86
N PHE A 107 19.94 12.43 4.68
CA PHE A 107 18.86 12.63 3.73
C PHE A 107 17.73 11.60 3.85
N ALA A 108 17.95 10.51 4.59
CA ALA A 108 16.90 9.54 4.85
C ALA A 108 15.84 10.16 5.78
N GLU A 109 14.56 10.13 5.39
CA GLU A 109 13.50 10.59 6.29
C GLU A 109 13.47 9.72 7.55
N GLN A 110 13.40 10.35 8.72
CA GLN A 110 13.41 9.65 10.01
C GLN A 110 12.36 8.54 10.09
N GLY A 111 11.19 8.70 9.46
CA GLY A 111 10.15 7.68 9.40
C GLY A 111 10.56 6.38 8.69
N PHE A 112 11.60 6.41 7.86
CA PHE A 112 12.15 5.25 7.16
C PHE A 112 13.40 4.66 7.82
N SER A 113 13.91 5.27 8.90
CA SER A 113 15.07 4.75 9.64
C SER A 113 14.67 3.66 10.62
N CYS A 114 14.29 2.48 10.10
CA CYS A 114 13.71 1.39 10.91
C CYS A 114 14.57 1.00 12.12
N LEU A 115 15.89 0.88 11.94
CA LEU A 115 16.81 0.53 13.04
C LEU A 115 16.84 1.63 14.13
N ALA A 116 16.93 2.90 13.73
CA ALA A 116 16.89 4.02 14.67
C ALA A 116 15.51 4.15 15.36
N ASN A 117 14.45 3.65 14.71
CA ASN A 117 13.09 3.62 15.23
C ASN A 117 12.77 2.35 16.06
N GLY A 118 13.79 1.54 16.40
CA GLY A 118 13.65 0.42 17.33
C GLY A 118 13.35 -0.95 16.71
N ARG A 119 13.44 -1.10 15.39
CA ARG A 119 13.37 -2.44 14.77
C ARG A 119 14.65 -3.23 15.10
N GLU A 120 14.48 -4.41 15.66
CA GLU A 120 15.59 -5.24 16.15
C GLU A 120 16.13 -6.23 15.10
N ASP A 121 15.23 -6.83 14.29
CA ASP A 121 15.60 -7.78 13.25
C ASP A 121 16.36 -7.09 12.10
N LYS A 122 17.40 -7.75 11.57
CA LYS A 122 18.32 -7.19 10.55
C LYS A 122 18.36 -8.00 9.27
N GLU A 123 17.72 -9.16 9.25
CA GLU A 123 17.71 -10.13 8.16
C GLU A 123 17.08 -9.54 6.89
N TYR A 124 16.13 -8.61 7.04
CA TYR A 124 15.52 -7.91 5.90
C TYR A 124 16.54 -7.07 5.10
N LEU A 125 17.66 -6.66 5.72
CA LEU A 125 18.73 -5.92 5.05
C LEU A 125 19.65 -6.82 4.24
N LYS A 126 19.59 -8.14 4.40
CA LYS A 126 20.53 -9.11 3.83
C LYS A 126 20.05 -9.73 2.52
N TRP A 127 19.06 -9.14 1.87
CA TRP A 127 18.49 -9.66 0.62
C TRP A 127 18.98 -8.88 -0.60
N ARG A 128 19.43 -9.63 -1.61
CA ARG A 128 19.78 -9.11 -2.94
C ARG A 128 18.90 -9.74 -4.00
N TRP A 129 18.47 -8.93 -4.97
CA TRP A 129 17.77 -9.43 -6.15
C TRP A 129 18.75 -10.07 -7.14
N LYS A 130 18.48 -11.31 -7.56
CA LYS A 130 19.27 -12.04 -8.56
C LYS A 130 18.38 -12.42 -9.76
N PRO A 131 18.59 -11.81 -10.94
CA PRO A 131 17.91 -12.23 -12.17
C PRO A 131 18.22 -13.69 -12.52
N ARG A 132 17.26 -14.37 -13.18
CA ARG A 132 17.36 -15.82 -13.44
C ARG A 132 18.46 -16.19 -14.43
N ASN A 133 18.63 -15.41 -15.50
CA ASN A 133 19.45 -15.77 -16.65
C ASN A 133 20.67 -14.86 -16.85
N CYS A 134 21.04 -14.09 -15.82
CA CYS A 134 22.14 -13.12 -15.91
C CYS A 134 22.58 -12.64 -14.53
N GLU A 135 23.80 -12.14 -14.46
CA GLU A 135 24.35 -11.54 -13.25
C GLU A 135 24.31 -10.01 -13.35
N ILE A 136 23.87 -9.37 -12.27
CA ILE A 136 24.01 -7.92 -12.10
C ILE A 136 25.39 -7.68 -11.50
N PRO A 137 26.25 -6.86 -12.12
CA PRO A 137 27.52 -6.46 -11.55
C PRO A 137 27.36 -5.92 -10.12
N ARG A 138 28.36 -6.12 -9.28
CA ARG A 138 28.37 -5.53 -7.94
C ARG A 138 28.34 -4.00 -8.06
N PHE A 139 27.68 -3.36 -7.11
CA PHE A 139 27.57 -1.91 -7.09
C PHE A 139 28.93 -1.29 -6.73
N ASP A 140 29.62 -0.72 -7.71
CA ASP A 140 30.81 0.11 -7.50
C ASP A 140 30.38 1.57 -7.40
N VAL A 141 30.45 2.12 -6.18
CA VAL A 141 30.00 3.49 -5.92
C VAL A 141 30.83 4.53 -6.65
N HIS A 142 32.15 4.33 -6.78
CA HIS A 142 33.04 5.30 -7.43
C HIS A 142 32.79 5.33 -8.93
N GLU A 143 32.60 4.17 -9.55
CA GLU A 143 32.26 4.08 -10.98
C GLU A 143 30.94 4.81 -11.28
N ILE A 144 29.93 4.65 -10.43
CA ILE A 144 28.64 5.35 -10.62
C ILE A 144 28.77 6.86 -10.38
N LEU A 145 29.52 7.28 -9.35
CA LEU A 145 29.77 8.71 -9.10
C LEU A 145 30.44 9.39 -10.30
N GLU A 146 31.42 8.74 -10.94
CA GLU A 146 32.05 9.23 -12.17
C GLU A 146 31.11 9.21 -13.38
N LYS A 147 30.32 8.16 -13.55
CA LYS A 147 29.31 8.09 -14.63
C LYS A 147 28.26 9.19 -14.53
N LEU A 148 27.93 9.61 -13.31
CA LEU A 148 26.99 10.69 -13.05
C LEU A 148 27.62 12.08 -13.13
N ARG A 149 28.95 12.20 -13.28
CA ARG A 149 29.65 13.49 -13.29
C ARG A 149 29.04 14.45 -14.30
N GLY A 150 28.74 15.67 -13.83
CA GLY A 150 28.15 16.72 -14.66
C GLY A 150 26.70 16.48 -15.11
N LYS A 151 26.04 15.42 -14.62
CA LYS A 151 24.66 15.08 -15.00
C LYS A 151 23.63 15.61 -14.02
N ARG A 152 22.39 15.58 -14.47
CA ARG A 152 21.20 15.89 -13.69
C ARG A 152 20.27 14.68 -13.69
N VAL A 153 20.18 14.02 -12.54
CA VAL A 153 19.31 12.87 -12.29
C VAL A 153 18.04 13.35 -11.62
N VAL A 154 16.89 13.05 -12.19
CA VAL A 154 15.60 13.54 -11.70
C VAL A 154 14.63 12.38 -11.47
N PHE A 155 14.09 12.31 -10.25
CA PHE A 155 12.97 11.46 -9.88
C PHE A 155 11.69 12.28 -9.88
N VAL A 156 10.65 11.79 -10.55
CA VAL A 156 9.33 12.43 -10.53
C VAL A 156 8.26 11.43 -10.19
N GLY A 157 7.39 11.81 -9.25
CA GLY A 157 6.28 10.96 -8.87
C GLY A 157 5.72 11.20 -7.49
N ASP A 158 5.24 10.11 -6.91
CA ASP A 158 4.67 10.07 -5.57
C ASP A 158 5.73 9.81 -4.47
N SER A 159 5.27 9.41 -3.29
CA SER A 159 6.14 9.14 -2.13
C SER A 159 7.14 8.01 -2.38
N LEU A 160 6.85 7.04 -3.24
CA LEU A 160 7.77 5.94 -3.53
C LEU A 160 8.97 6.42 -4.36
N SER A 161 8.75 7.33 -5.32
CA SER A 161 9.85 8.00 -6.03
C SER A 161 10.77 8.75 -5.08
N ARG A 162 10.19 9.41 -4.06
CA ARG A 162 10.98 10.08 -3.04
C ARG A 162 11.82 9.10 -2.22
N THR A 163 11.26 7.97 -1.80
CA THR A 163 12.03 6.94 -1.07
C THR A 163 13.19 6.40 -1.92
N GLN A 164 12.97 6.20 -3.22
CA GLN A 164 14.04 5.78 -4.14
C GLN A 164 15.12 6.85 -4.31
N TRP A 165 14.72 8.13 -4.41
CA TRP A 165 15.63 9.28 -4.43
C TRP A 165 16.49 9.35 -3.15
N GLU A 166 15.89 9.21 -1.96
CA GLU A 166 16.61 9.16 -0.67
C GLU A 166 17.61 8.00 -0.66
N SER A 167 17.17 6.79 -1.06
CA SER A 167 18.03 5.60 -1.12
C SER A 167 19.23 5.78 -2.05
N MET A 168 19.02 6.32 -3.26
CA MET A 168 20.08 6.58 -4.23
C MET A 168 21.13 7.54 -3.66
N ILE A 169 20.70 8.64 -3.02
CA ILE A 169 21.63 9.59 -2.39
C ILE A 169 22.44 8.89 -1.29
N CYS A 170 21.79 8.15 -0.39
CA CYS A 170 22.48 7.48 0.71
C CYS A 170 23.50 6.45 0.23
N ILE A 171 23.17 5.67 -0.81
CA ILE A 171 24.11 4.72 -1.43
C ILE A 171 25.31 5.48 -2.01
N LEU A 172 25.08 6.52 -2.80
CA LEU A 172 26.16 7.29 -3.43
C LEU A 172 27.06 7.99 -2.42
N MET A 173 26.49 8.47 -1.31
CA MET A 173 27.25 9.08 -0.23
C MET A 173 28.29 8.14 0.37
N THR A 174 28.14 6.81 0.28
CA THR A 174 29.15 5.87 0.80
C THR A 174 30.52 6.03 0.14
N GLY A 175 30.56 6.41 -1.15
CA GLY A 175 31.78 6.63 -1.93
C GLY A 175 32.32 8.06 -1.90
N VAL A 176 31.74 8.96 -1.09
CA VAL A 176 32.20 10.35 -0.97
C VAL A 176 33.01 10.52 0.31
N GLU A 177 34.26 10.96 0.22
CA GLU A 177 35.10 11.18 1.40
C GLU A 177 34.63 12.40 2.21
N ASP A 178 34.60 13.58 1.58
CA ASP A 178 34.08 14.79 2.22
C ASP A 178 32.55 14.85 2.14
N LYS A 179 31.87 14.40 3.20
CA LYS A 179 30.41 14.42 3.27
C LYS A 179 29.81 15.84 3.20
N LYS A 180 30.58 16.89 3.52
CA LYS A 180 30.10 18.29 3.41
C LYS A 180 29.94 18.73 1.96
N SER A 181 30.58 18.03 1.02
CA SER A 181 30.38 18.23 -0.42
C SER A 181 29.01 17.77 -0.93
N VAL A 182 28.23 17.07 -0.10
CA VAL A 182 26.87 16.63 -0.41
C VAL A 182 25.85 17.42 0.40
N TYR A 183 25.03 18.22 -0.25
CA TYR A 183 24.08 19.12 0.43
C TYR A 183 22.81 19.38 -0.37
N GLU A 184 21.72 19.69 0.34
CA GLU A 184 20.48 20.16 -0.30
C GLU A 184 20.64 21.62 -0.72
N VAL A 185 20.41 21.91 -2.00
CA VAL A 185 20.76 23.20 -2.62
C VAL A 185 19.95 24.36 -2.05
N LYS A 186 18.68 24.14 -1.67
CA LYS A 186 17.81 25.20 -1.16
C LYS A 186 17.94 25.41 0.35
N GLY A 187 18.74 24.59 1.04
CA GLY A 187 18.90 24.60 2.50
C GLY A 187 17.57 24.47 3.26
N ARG A 188 16.52 23.92 2.63
CA ARG A 188 15.19 23.87 3.24
C ARG A 188 15.10 22.67 4.17
N LYS A 189 14.40 22.83 5.31
CA LYS A 189 14.02 21.68 6.13
C LYS A 189 13.15 20.76 5.27
N ILE A 190 13.60 19.52 5.04
CA ILE A 190 12.88 18.55 4.22
C ILE A 190 11.55 18.21 4.90
N THR A 191 10.42 18.49 4.25
CA THR A 191 9.07 18.13 4.72
C THR A 191 8.36 17.26 3.70
N ARG A 192 7.28 16.58 4.10
CA ARG A 192 6.53 15.62 3.28
C ARG A 192 5.87 16.24 2.04
N GLN A 193 5.51 17.52 2.13
CA GLN A 193 4.76 18.26 1.12
C GLN A 193 5.64 19.05 0.15
N ILE A 194 6.97 19.01 0.30
CA ILE A 194 7.87 19.73 -0.61
C ILE A 194 7.67 19.21 -2.03
N ARG A 195 7.46 20.16 -2.96
CA ARG A 195 7.30 19.86 -4.39
C ARG A 195 8.62 19.61 -5.11
N HIS A 196 9.74 20.12 -4.61
CA HIS A 196 11.04 19.98 -5.25
C HIS A 196 12.16 19.94 -4.20
N LEU A 197 12.95 18.86 -4.23
CA LEU A 197 14.20 18.68 -3.48
C LEU A 197 15.37 18.51 -4.45
N GLN A 198 16.52 19.12 -4.15
CA GLN A 198 17.70 19.02 -4.99
C GLN A 198 18.93 18.79 -4.12
N VAL A 199 19.58 17.64 -4.26
CA VAL A 199 20.84 17.36 -3.58
C VAL A 199 21.99 17.42 -4.57
N ARG A 200 23.02 18.18 -4.21
CA ARG A 200 24.23 18.41 -4.98
C ARG A 200 25.35 17.51 -4.47
N PHE A 201 26.04 16.82 -5.38
CA PHE A 201 27.33 16.19 -5.11
C PHE A 201 28.41 17.08 -5.73
N SER A 202 28.93 18.06 -4.97
CA SER A 202 29.72 19.16 -5.55
C SER A 202 31.06 18.70 -6.15
N LEU A 203 31.74 17.74 -5.54
CA LEU A 203 33.01 17.17 -6.07
C LEU A 203 32.85 16.47 -7.42
N PHE A 204 31.66 15.92 -7.69
CA PHE A 204 31.32 15.24 -8.94
C PHE A 204 30.47 16.12 -9.87
N ASN A 205 30.18 17.36 -9.48
CA ASN A 205 29.44 18.32 -10.30
C ASN A 205 28.07 17.80 -10.79
N PHE A 206 27.37 16.91 -10.07
CA PHE A 206 26.04 16.43 -10.47
C PHE A 206 24.95 16.75 -9.44
N THR A 207 23.68 16.59 -9.82
CA THR A 207 22.52 16.70 -8.93
C THR A 207 21.62 15.47 -8.99
N VAL A 208 21.01 15.16 -7.84
CA VAL A 208 19.93 14.19 -7.72
C VAL A 208 18.71 14.93 -7.18
N GLU A 209 17.67 15.02 -8.00
CA GLU A 209 16.48 15.85 -7.76
C GLU A 209 15.23 15.00 -7.60
N PHE A 210 14.29 15.48 -6.79
CA PHE A 210 12.96 14.91 -6.68
C PHE A 210 11.90 15.98 -6.92
N TYR A 211 10.98 15.73 -7.86
CA TYR A 211 9.78 16.53 -8.08
C TYR A 211 8.54 15.74 -7.68
N ARG A 212 7.76 16.31 -6.77
CA ARG A 212 6.48 15.72 -6.37
C ARG A 212 5.43 16.00 -7.44
N SER A 213 5.10 14.97 -8.20
CA SER A 213 4.00 14.96 -9.15
C SER A 213 3.27 13.62 -9.02
N ILE A 214 2.30 13.59 -8.10
CA ILE A 214 1.66 12.34 -7.64
C ILE A 214 1.06 11.54 -8.79
N PHE A 215 0.39 12.24 -9.72
CA PHE A 215 -0.30 11.66 -10.88
C PHE A 215 0.41 11.93 -12.20
N LEU A 216 1.56 12.63 -12.21
CA LEU A 216 2.28 13.14 -13.40
C LEU A 216 1.51 14.16 -14.26
N VAL A 217 0.19 14.27 -14.04
CA VAL A 217 -0.72 15.16 -14.74
C VAL A 217 -1.33 16.18 -13.79
N GLN A 218 -1.74 17.33 -14.33
CA GLN A 218 -2.35 18.38 -13.53
C GLN A 218 -3.85 18.13 -13.29
N PRO A 219 -4.38 18.50 -12.12
CA PRO A 219 -5.82 18.49 -11.88
C PRO A 219 -6.48 19.74 -12.49
N GLY A 220 -7.59 19.55 -13.20
CA GLY A 220 -8.43 20.59 -13.81
C GLY A 220 -9.81 20.71 -13.17
N ALA A 221 -10.69 21.47 -13.83
CA ALA A 221 -12.07 21.65 -13.39
C ALA A 221 -12.85 20.32 -13.46
N PRO A 222 -13.76 20.05 -12.51
CA PRO A 222 -14.60 18.86 -12.57
C PRO A 222 -15.62 18.96 -13.72
N PRO A 223 -16.10 17.83 -14.26
CA PRO A 223 -17.20 17.82 -15.23
C PRO A 223 -18.43 18.58 -14.71
N LYS A 224 -19.16 19.28 -15.59
CA LYS A 224 -20.26 20.20 -15.24
C LYS A 224 -21.36 19.60 -14.35
N ARG A 225 -21.56 18.27 -14.39
CA ARG A 225 -22.60 17.55 -13.63
C ARG A 225 -22.03 16.71 -12.48
N SER A 226 -20.82 17.01 -12.03
CA SER A 226 -20.17 16.26 -10.95
C SER A 226 -20.86 16.50 -9.60
N PRO A 227 -20.99 15.47 -8.75
CA PRO A 227 -21.44 15.65 -7.36
C PRO A 227 -20.56 16.65 -6.61
N LYS A 228 -21.12 17.40 -5.64
CA LYS A 228 -20.39 18.43 -4.87
C LYS A 228 -19.11 17.93 -4.17
N ARG A 229 -19.02 16.62 -3.89
CA ARG A 229 -17.81 15.99 -3.31
C ARG A 229 -16.62 15.95 -4.27
N ILE A 230 -16.87 16.02 -5.57
CA ILE A 230 -15.82 16.04 -6.61
C ILE A 230 -15.38 17.48 -6.82
N LYS A 231 -14.12 17.76 -6.51
CA LYS A 231 -13.55 19.10 -6.55
C LYS A 231 -12.79 19.36 -7.83
N LYS A 232 -12.18 18.33 -8.41
CA LYS A 232 -11.30 18.42 -9.59
C LYS A 232 -11.36 17.15 -10.42
N ALA A 233 -10.92 17.23 -11.67
CA ALA A 233 -10.69 16.06 -12.53
C ALA A 233 -9.23 16.00 -12.96
N LEU A 234 -8.63 14.82 -13.05
CA LEU A 234 -7.28 14.69 -13.61
C LEU A 234 -7.34 14.94 -15.13
N MET A 235 -6.42 15.76 -15.65
CA MET A 235 -6.33 16.04 -17.08
C MET A 235 -5.29 15.11 -17.71
N LEU A 236 -5.70 13.92 -18.18
CA LEU A 236 -4.77 12.90 -18.68
C LEU A 236 -3.98 13.34 -19.92
N ASP A 237 -4.46 14.36 -20.63
CA ASP A 237 -3.84 15.00 -21.78
C ASP A 237 -2.86 16.13 -21.42
N LYS A 238 -2.72 16.48 -20.12
CA LYS A 238 -1.88 17.59 -19.66
C LYS A 238 -0.97 17.19 -18.52
N MET A 239 0.33 17.22 -18.81
CA MET A 239 1.37 17.04 -17.78
C MET A 239 1.23 18.08 -16.65
N ASP A 240 1.75 17.71 -15.49
CA ASP A 240 1.87 18.60 -14.33
C ASP A 240 2.53 19.93 -14.72
N ASP A 241 2.09 21.02 -14.10
CA ASP A 241 2.55 22.38 -14.38
C ASP A 241 4.07 22.54 -14.20
N ILE A 242 4.64 21.74 -13.30
CA ILE A 242 6.07 21.71 -13.00
C ILE A 242 6.90 20.94 -14.04
N SER A 243 6.28 20.28 -15.04
CA SER A 243 6.93 19.50 -16.12
C SER A 243 8.14 20.19 -16.77
N LYS A 244 8.04 21.50 -16.97
CA LYS A 244 9.09 22.31 -17.62
C LYS A 244 10.41 22.32 -16.85
N GLU A 245 10.37 22.13 -15.53
CA GLU A 245 11.59 22.15 -14.70
C GLU A 245 12.47 20.92 -14.94
N TRP A 246 11.89 19.76 -15.24
CA TRP A 246 12.60 18.47 -15.22
C TRP A 246 12.72 17.79 -16.59
N ILE A 247 12.08 18.33 -17.62
CA ILE A 247 12.12 17.78 -18.98
C ILE A 247 13.52 17.81 -19.61
N GLN A 248 14.40 18.73 -19.18
CA GLN A 248 15.78 18.85 -19.64
C GLN A 248 16.78 18.15 -18.71
N SER A 249 16.41 17.02 -18.12
CA SER A 249 17.32 16.21 -17.30
C SER A 249 18.09 15.19 -18.14
N ASP A 250 19.30 14.84 -17.70
CA ASP A 250 20.10 13.80 -18.38
C ASP A 250 19.53 12.41 -18.12
N ILE A 251 19.02 12.19 -16.91
CA ILE A 251 18.40 10.94 -16.48
C ILE A 251 17.09 11.27 -15.80
N LEU A 252 16.01 10.71 -16.32
CA LEU A 252 14.66 10.96 -15.83
C LEU A 252 13.95 9.66 -15.45
N ILE A 253 13.49 9.60 -14.19
CA ILE A 253 12.88 8.42 -13.58
C ILE A 253 11.48 8.79 -13.10
N PHE A 254 10.46 8.17 -13.69
CA PHE A 254 9.07 8.39 -13.34
C PHE A 254 8.50 7.24 -12.52
N ASN A 255 7.62 7.54 -11.58
CA ASN A 255 6.73 6.56 -10.98
C ASN A 255 5.40 7.23 -10.59
N THR A 256 4.30 6.58 -10.96
CA THR A 256 2.97 6.91 -10.45
C THR A 256 2.16 5.63 -10.36
N GLY A 257 1.78 5.26 -9.14
CA GLY A 257 1.08 3.99 -8.91
C GLY A 257 0.35 3.96 -7.59
N HIS A 258 1.02 4.40 -6.52
CA HIS A 258 0.52 4.24 -5.16
C HIS A 258 -0.78 5.03 -4.87
N TRP A 259 -1.07 6.04 -5.69
CA TRP A 259 -2.23 6.93 -5.54
C TRP A 259 -3.40 6.61 -6.47
N TRP A 260 -3.26 5.66 -7.39
CA TRP A 260 -4.31 5.24 -8.33
C TRP A 260 -5.27 4.23 -7.69
N THR A 261 -5.79 4.55 -6.50
CA THR A 261 -6.81 3.76 -5.82
C THR A 261 -8.08 4.58 -5.61
N PRO A 262 -9.27 3.97 -5.65
CA PRO A 262 -10.52 4.70 -5.48
C PRO A 262 -10.56 5.56 -4.21
N THR A 263 -10.11 5.03 -3.07
CA THR A 263 -10.03 5.76 -1.80
C THR A 263 -9.17 7.02 -1.91
N LYS A 264 -7.98 6.93 -2.52
CA LYS A 264 -7.06 8.07 -2.60
C LYS A 264 -7.50 9.09 -3.63
N LEU A 265 -8.03 8.65 -4.78
CA LEU A 265 -8.55 9.52 -5.83
C LEU A 265 -9.82 10.24 -5.37
N PHE A 266 -10.86 9.49 -5.00
CA PHE A 266 -12.19 10.04 -4.78
C PHE A 266 -12.43 10.56 -3.37
N GLU A 267 -12.00 9.83 -2.34
CA GLU A 267 -12.37 10.16 -0.94
C GLU A 267 -11.42 11.18 -0.33
N LEU A 268 -10.11 10.97 -0.49
CA LEU A 268 -9.11 11.86 0.09
C LEU A 268 -8.87 13.12 -0.74
N GLN A 269 -8.86 12.99 -2.08
CA GLN A 269 -8.52 14.11 -2.97
C GLN A 269 -9.75 14.73 -3.66
N GLY A 270 -10.90 14.03 -3.70
CA GLY A 270 -12.07 14.50 -4.45
C GLY A 270 -11.81 14.63 -5.95
N LEU A 271 -10.93 13.78 -6.50
CA LEU A 271 -10.56 13.72 -7.92
C LEU A 271 -11.41 12.69 -8.66
N VAL A 272 -11.72 12.98 -9.93
CA VAL A 272 -12.25 12.00 -10.90
C VAL A 272 -11.32 11.86 -12.10
N LEU A 273 -11.40 10.72 -12.77
CA LEU A 273 -10.81 10.53 -14.09
C LEU A 273 -11.74 11.13 -15.15
N PRO A 274 -11.21 11.62 -16.28
CA PRO A 274 -12.04 12.02 -17.40
C PRO A 274 -12.71 10.78 -18.00
N ASP A 275 -13.92 10.98 -18.56
CA ASP A 275 -14.66 9.95 -19.31
C ASP A 275 -13.91 9.53 -20.59
#